data_AF-A0A0F9DS97-F1
#
_entry.id   AF-A0A0F9DS97-F1
#
_cell.length_a   1.000
_cell.length_b   1.000
_cell.length_c   1.000
_cell.angle_alpha   90.00
_cell.angle_beta   90.00
_cell.angle_gamma   90.00
#
_symmetry.space_group_name_H-M   'P 1'
#
loop_
_entity.id
_entity.type
_entity.pdbx_description
1 polymer ?
#
loop_
_entity_poly.entity_id
_entity_poly.type
_entity_poly.pdbx_seq_one_letter_code
_entity_poly.pdbx_strand_id
1 'polypeptide(L)'
;MSKPIIIAEIGINFNDDINVIHNMIRDCAIVGADYCKVQLYSVDSLFGENGEDPNEDIYKGVIGSELTKDDVKKIMRWCDEEGIRFTASVFDHTRFQWLEDLGIKTYKIASRTSK
;
A
#
# COMPACT_ATOMS: atom_id res chain seq x y z
N MET A 1 -25.69 -15.63 6.72
CA MET A 1 -24.22 -15.51 6.78
C MET A 1 -23.82 -14.29 5.97
N SER A 2 -22.91 -13.45 6.48
CA SER A 2 -22.38 -12.33 5.71
C SER A 2 -21.44 -12.83 4.61
N LYS A 3 -21.44 -12.18 3.45
CA LYS A 3 -20.48 -12.47 2.37
C LYS A 3 -19.05 -12.14 2.86
N PRO A 4 -18.05 -12.98 2.55
CA PRO A 4 -16.65 -12.63 2.79
C PRO A 4 -16.26 -11.33 2.06
N ILE A 5 -15.39 -10.54 2.67
CA ILE A 5 -14.75 -9.38 2.04
C ILE A 5 -13.44 -9.86 1.41
N ILE A 6 -13.26 -9.58 0.13
CA ILE A 6 -12.05 -9.89 -0.64
C ILE A 6 -11.18 -8.63 -0.73
N ILE A 7 -9.95 -8.72 -0.24
CA ILE A 7 -8.95 -7.64 -0.33
C ILE A 7 -7.82 -8.12 -1.24
N ALA A 8 -7.64 -7.46 -2.37
CA ALA A 8 -6.55 -7.72 -3.30
C ALA A 8 -5.32 -6.89 -2.89
N GLU A 9 -4.23 -7.57 -2.55
CA GLU A 9 -2.96 -6.94 -2.18
C GLU A 9 -2.12 -6.67 -3.43
N ILE A 10 -1.96 -5.40 -3.79
CA ILE A 10 -0.95 -4.96 -4.75
C ILE A 10 0.44 -5.04 -4.10
N GLY A 11 0.55 -4.62 -2.82
CA GLY A 11 1.81 -4.66 -2.09
C GLY A 11 2.90 -3.84 -2.76
N ILE A 12 4.01 -4.49 -3.11
CA ILE A 12 5.20 -3.91 -3.76
C ILE A 12 5.37 -4.39 -5.22
N ASN A 13 4.36 -5.07 -5.78
CA ASN A 13 4.48 -5.81 -7.05
C ASN A 13 4.49 -4.93 -8.31
N PHE A 14 4.62 -3.60 -8.16
CA PHE A 14 4.54 -2.63 -9.25
C PHE A 14 5.91 -2.24 -9.84
N ASN A 15 7.01 -2.77 -9.29
CA ASN A 15 8.37 -2.59 -9.81
C ASN A 15 8.75 -1.13 -10.10
N ASP A 16 8.49 -0.22 -9.15
CA ASP A 16 8.80 1.22 -9.28
C ASP A 16 8.03 1.96 -10.39
N ASP A 17 7.04 1.32 -11.02
CA ASP A 17 6.15 1.98 -11.98
C ASP A 17 4.74 2.12 -11.41
N ILE A 18 4.39 3.34 -10.99
CA ILE A 18 3.06 3.65 -10.48
C ILE A 18 1.95 3.40 -11.50
N ASN A 19 2.23 3.39 -12.81
CA ASN A 19 1.20 3.06 -13.81
C ASN A 19 0.86 1.56 -13.79
N VAL A 20 1.78 0.70 -13.34
CA VAL A 20 1.48 -0.72 -13.09
C VAL A 20 0.45 -0.84 -11.98
N ILE A 21 0.51 0.00 -10.93
CA ILE A 21 -0.53 0.04 -9.88
C ILE A 21 -1.90 0.33 -10.49
N HIS A 22 -2.01 1.29 -11.41
CA HIS A 22 -3.29 1.61 -12.05
C HIS A 22 -3.86 0.40 -12.83
N ASN A 23 -3.02 -0.31 -13.59
CA ASN A 23 -3.45 -1.52 -14.28
C ASN A 23 -3.92 -2.61 -13.30
N MET A 24 -3.19 -2.79 -12.20
CA MET A 24 -3.56 -3.75 -11.15
C MET A 24 -4.87 -3.38 -10.45
N ILE A 25 -5.14 -2.10 -10.21
CA ILE A 25 -6.43 -1.62 -9.66
C ILE A 25 -7.58 -2.01 -10.58
N ARG A 26 -7.42 -1.77 -11.89
CA ARG A 26 -8.42 -2.16 -12.89
C ARG A 26 -8.66 -3.67 -12.88
N ASP A 27 -7.60 -4.47 -12.86
CA ASP A 27 -7.72 -5.92 -12.80
C ASP A 27 -8.45 -6.37 -11.52
N CYS A 28 -8.13 -5.77 -10.36
CA CYS A 28 -8.83 -6.04 -9.10
C CYS A 28 -10.32 -5.71 -9.16
N ALA A 29 -10.69 -4.60 -9.82
CA ALA A 29 -12.08 -4.22 -10.02
C ALA A 29 -12.82 -5.20 -10.95
N ILE A 30 -12.21 -5.58 -12.07
CA ILE A 30 -12.78 -6.52 -13.07
C ILE A 30 -13.06 -7.89 -12.44
N VAL A 31 -12.15 -8.41 -11.62
CA VAL A 31 -12.33 -9.72 -10.97
C VAL A 31 -13.27 -9.67 -9.76
N GLY A 32 -13.72 -8.47 -9.35
CA GLY A 32 -14.72 -8.29 -8.31
C GLY A 32 -14.18 -8.32 -6.87
N ALA A 33 -12.94 -7.88 -6.64
CA ALA A 33 -12.45 -7.64 -5.28
C ALA A 33 -13.18 -6.46 -4.62
N ASP A 34 -13.37 -6.50 -3.30
CA ASP A 34 -14.04 -5.42 -2.57
C ASP A 34 -13.09 -4.25 -2.28
N TYR A 35 -11.80 -4.56 -2.05
CA TYR A 35 -10.75 -3.58 -1.81
C TYR A 35 -9.49 -3.88 -2.62
N CYS A 36 -8.83 -2.81 -3.04
CA CYS A 36 -7.43 -2.80 -3.44
C CYS A 36 -6.57 -2.30 -2.27
N LYS A 37 -5.47 -2.99 -1.96
CA LYS A 37 -4.57 -2.67 -0.85
C LYS A 37 -3.12 -2.48 -1.30
N VAL A 38 -2.48 -1.42 -0.82
CA VAL A 38 -1.04 -1.16 -0.98
C VAL A 38 -0.30 -1.22 0.36
N GLN A 39 1.02 -1.09 0.33
CA GLN A 39 1.85 -0.98 1.54
C GLN A 39 2.49 0.40 1.62
N LEU A 40 2.46 1.01 2.81
CA LEU A 40 2.99 2.34 3.07
C LEU A 40 4.00 2.25 4.21
N TYR A 41 5.27 2.39 3.86
CA TYR A 41 6.41 2.34 4.76
C TYR A 41 7.52 3.30 4.30
N SER A 42 8.58 3.40 5.10
CA SER A 42 9.85 4.00 4.69
C SER A 42 10.87 2.88 4.48
N VAL A 43 11.44 2.79 3.28
CA VAL A 43 12.48 1.82 2.95
C VAL A 43 13.71 2.07 3.83
N ASP A 44 14.10 3.34 3.98
CA ASP A 44 15.21 3.76 4.86
C ASP A 44 14.99 3.32 6.30
N SER A 45 13.79 3.57 6.84
CA SER A 45 13.49 3.25 8.24
C SER A 45 13.40 1.75 8.50
N LEU A 46 13.06 0.94 7.49
CA LEU A 46 12.96 -0.50 7.63
C LEU A 46 14.29 -1.21 7.34
N PHE A 47 14.93 -0.91 6.20
CA PHE A 47 16.03 -1.71 5.65
C PHE A 47 17.31 -0.91 5.41
N GLY A 48 17.28 0.42 5.59
CA GLY A 48 18.47 1.26 5.50
C GLY A 48 19.50 0.91 6.58
N GLU A 49 20.71 1.47 6.47
CA GLU A 49 21.83 1.18 7.39
C GLU A 49 21.48 1.36 8.88
N ASN A 50 20.61 2.35 9.17
CA ASN A 50 20.14 2.66 10.52
C ASN A 50 18.66 2.26 10.75
N GLY A 51 18.11 1.40 9.89
CA GLY A 51 16.73 0.96 9.96
C GLY A 51 16.46 -0.10 11.04
N GLU A 52 15.20 -0.52 11.15
CA GLU A 52 14.78 -1.57 12.10
C GLU A 52 15.38 -2.94 11.80
N ASP A 53 15.59 -3.25 10.52
CA ASP A 53 16.11 -4.52 10.01
C ASP A 53 17.10 -4.25 8.85
N PRO A 54 18.28 -3.66 9.14
CA PRO A 54 19.23 -3.24 8.12
C PRO A 54 19.64 -4.39 7.20
N ASN A 55 19.37 -4.25 5.90
CA ASN A 55 19.66 -5.29 4.92
C ASN A 55 19.87 -4.67 3.53
N GLU A 56 21.12 -4.61 3.08
CA GLU A 56 21.50 -3.93 1.83
C GLU A 56 20.88 -4.59 0.58
N ASP A 57 20.78 -5.91 0.55
CA ASP A 57 20.22 -6.63 -0.60
C ASP A 57 18.70 -6.39 -0.72
N ILE A 58 17.98 -6.43 0.40
CA ILE A 58 16.56 -6.08 0.43
C ILE A 58 16.37 -4.61 0.06
N TYR A 59 17.14 -3.71 0.69
CA TYR A 59 17.08 -2.27 0.44
C TYR A 59 17.18 -1.95 -1.05
N LYS A 60 18.20 -2.50 -1.74
CA LYS A 60 18.37 -2.32 -3.19
C LYS A 60 17.19 -2.86 -4.00
N GLY A 61 16.59 -3.97 -3.55
CA GLY A 61 15.45 -4.58 -4.21
C GLY A 61 14.13 -3.82 -4.04
N VAL A 62 13.97 -3.04 -2.98
CA VAL A 62 12.70 -2.39 -2.64
C VAL A 62 12.76 -0.86 -2.62
N ILE A 63 13.89 -0.23 -2.95
CA ILE A 63 14.03 1.24 -2.88
C ILE A 63 12.98 1.99 -3.71
N GLY A 64 12.60 1.46 -4.87
CA GLY A 64 11.54 2.03 -5.73
C GLY A 64 10.10 1.68 -5.31
N SER A 65 9.92 0.96 -4.19
CA SER A 65 8.58 0.59 -3.72
C SER A 65 7.99 1.57 -2.70
N GLU A 66 8.76 2.59 -2.29
CA GLU A 66 8.29 3.60 -1.36
C GLU A 66 7.31 4.57 -2.04
N LEU A 67 6.05 4.56 -1.58
CA LEU A 67 5.02 5.48 -2.07
C LEU A 67 5.02 6.78 -1.27
N THR A 68 4.88 7.91 -1.98
CA THR A 68 4.66 9.22 -1.36
C THR A 68 3.18 9.45 -1.04
N LYS A 69 2.87 10.47 -0.22
CA LYS A 69 1.48 10.86 0.07
C LYS A 69 0.72 11.28 -1.19
N ASP A 70 1.40 11.86 -2.19
CA ASP A 70 0.76 12.24 -3.45
C ASP A 70 0.49 11.03 -4.35
N ASP A 71 1.35 10.01 -4.31
CA ASP A 71 1.08 8.72 -4.95
C ASP A 71 -0.17 8.07 -4.35
N VAL A 72 -0.32 8.11 -3.02
CA VAL A 72 -1.53 7.61 -2.34
C VAL A 72 -2.79 8.32 -2.85
N LYS A 73 -2.76 9.66 -2.98
CA LYS A 73 -3.91 10.41 -3.56
C LYS A 73 -4.21 10.00 -4.99
N LYS A 74 -3.17 9.78 -5.80
CA LYS A 74 -3.31 9.34 -7.20
C LYS A 74 -3.95 7.96 -7.27
N ILE A 75 -3.50 7.04 -6.42
CA ILE A 75 -4.03 5.68 -6.28
C ILE A 75 -5.48 5.68 -5.82
N MET A 76 -5.83 6.51 -4.83
CA MET A 76 -7.22 6.69 -4.40
C MET A 76 -8.12 7.11 -5.55
N ARG A 77 -7.68 8.11 -6.35
CA ARG A 77 -8.44 8.56 -7.52
C ARG A 77 -8.67 7.43 -8.52
N TRP A 78 -7.65 6.61 -8.79
CA TRP A 78 -7.79 5.45 -9.69
C TRP A 78 -8.74 4.38 -9.13
N CYS A 79 -8.69 4.11 -7.83
CA CYS A 79 -9.65 3.22 -7.17
C CYS A 79 -11.09 3.75 -7.32
N ASP A 80 -11.30 5.05 -7.13
CA ASP A 80 -12.61 5.69 -7.31
C ASP A 80 -13.09 5.61 -8.78
N GLU A 81 -12.20 5.85 -9.74
CA GLU A 81 -12.48 5.75 -11.18
C GLU A 81 -12.89 4.33 -11.61
N GLU A 82 -12.24 3.31 -11.05
CA GLU A 82 -12.50 1.89 -11.36
C GLU A 82 -13.59 1.26 -10.46
N GLY A 83 -14.12 2.02 -9.48
CA GLY A 83 -15.23 1.59 -8.63
C GLY A 83 -14.86 0.55 -7.56
N ILE A 84 -13.60 0.52 -7.12
CA ILE A 84 -13.09 -0.37 -6.06
C ILE A 84 -12.64 0.43 -4.84
N ARG A 85 -12.78 -0.11 -3.63
CA ARG A 85 -12.40 0.62 -2.40
C ARG A 85 -10.89 0.55 -2.19
N PHE A 86 -10.31 1.64 -1.68
CA PHE A 86 -8.89 1.69 -1.31
C PHE A 86 -8.67 1.40 0.18
N THR A 87 -7.57 0.71 0.49
CA THR A 87 -7.00 0.62 1.85
C THR A 87 -5.48 0.46 1.75
N ALA A 88 -4.77 0.54 2.86
CA ALA A 88 -3.33 0.34 2.90
C ALA A 88 -2.87 -0.33 4.18
N SER A 89 -1.73 -1.00 4.08
CA SER A 89 -0.97 -1.46 5.24
C SER A 89 -0.03 -0.36 5.69
N VAL A 90 -0.09 0.02 6.97
CA VAL A 90 0.79 1.04 7.56
C VAL A 90 1.81 0.40 8.48
N PHE A 91 3.03 0.94 8.41
CA PHE A 91 4.19 0.44 9.12
C PHE A 91 4.72 1.44 10.15
N ASP A 92 4.31 2.71 10.06
CA ASP A 92 4.71 3.76 10.99
C ASP A 92 3.58 4.79 11.20
N HIS A 93 3.75 5.65 12.21
CA HIS A 93 2.77 6.69 12.56
C HIS A 93 2.60 7.75 11.47
N THR A 94 3.65 8.07 10.71
CA THR A 94 3.60 9.06 9.64
C THR A 94 2.65 8.60 8.53
N ARG A 95 2.80 7.36 8.05
CA ARG A 95 1.91 6.77 7.03
C ARG A 95 0.51 6.51 7.58
N PHE A 96 0.38 6.18 8.86
CA PHE A 96 -0.94 6.14 9.52
C PHE A 96 -1.64 7.51 9.45
N GLN A 97 -0.94 8.60 9.80
CA GLN A 97 -1.50 9.95 9.72
C GLN A 97 -1.89 10.34 8.30
N TRP A 98 -1.19 9.84 7.27
CA TRP A 98 -1.61 10.06 5.89
C TRP A 98 -3.01 9.49 5.61
N LEU A 99 -3.31 8.29 6.13
CA LEU A 99 -4.63 7.68 5.94
C LEU A 99 -5.72 8.48 6.68
N GLU A 100 -5.43 8.96 7.89
CA GLU A 100 -6.32 9.85 8.65
C GLU A 100 -6.62 11.14 7.87
N ASP A 101 -5.57 11.83 7.40
CA ASP A 101 -5.71 13.09 6.67
C ASP A 101 -6.48 12.94 5.35
N LEU A 102 -6.41 11.76 4.74
CA LEU A 102 -7.09 11.41 3.49
C LEU A 102 -8.49 10.81 3.73
N GLY A 103 -8.93 10.66 4.98
CA GLY A 103 -10.26 10.18 5.35
C GLY A 103 -10.51 8.69 5.09
N ILE A 104 -9.45 7.89 4.99
CA ILE A 104 -9.53 6.44 4.78
C ILE A 104 -9.92 5.78 6.10
N LYS A 105 -11.00 4.98 6.11
CA LYS A 105 -11.60 4.43 7.34
C LYS A 105 -11.22 2.99 7.66
N THR A 106 -10.45 2.35 6.79
CA THR A 106 -10.06 0.95 6.93
C THR A 106 -8.55 0.86 6.76
N TYR A 107 -7.89 0.34 7.78
CA TYR A 107 -6.43 0.27 7.88
C TYR A 107 -6.02 -1.18 8.07
N LYS A 108 -4.90 -1.57 7.48
CA LYS A 108 -4.19 -2.79 7.86
C LYS A 108 -2.97 -2.39 8.69
N ILE A 109 -2.84 -2.93 9.89
CA ILE A 109 -1.60 -2.82 10.67
C ILE A 109 -0.66 -3.92 10.19
N ALA A 110 0.55 -3.58 9.71
CA ALA A 110 1.49 -4.59 9.25
C ALA A 110 1.88 -5.53 10.41
N SER A 111 1.87 -6.85 10.21
CA SER A 111 2.07 -7.78 11.34
C SER A 111 3.44 -7.61 12.02
N ARG A 112 4.45 -7.11 11.30
CA ARG A 112 5.78 -6.83 11.85
C ARG A 112 5.80 -5.69 12.88
N THR A 113 4.76 -4.86 12.91
CA THR A 113 4.62 -3.79 13.92
C THR A 113 3.84 -4.25 15.16
N SER A 114 3.20 -5.41 15.09
CA SER A 114 2.56 -6.07 16.23
C SER A 114 3.60 -6.93 16.96
N LYS A 115 4.17 -6.38 18.05
CA LYS A 115 5.05 -7.12 18.97
C LYS A 115 4.24 -7.70 20.14
#